data_AF-A0AAE3GXD3-F1
#
_entry.id   AF-A0AAE3GXD3-F1
#
_cell.length_a   1.000
_cell.length_b   1.000
_cell.length_c   1.000
_cell.angle_alpha   90.00
_cell.angle_beta   90.00
_cell.angle_gamma   90.00
#
_symmetry.space_group_name_H-M   'P 1'
#
loop_
_entity.id
_entity.type
_entity.pdbx_description
1 polymer ?
#
loop_
_entity_poly.entity_id
_entity_poly.type
_entity_poly.pdbx_seq_one_letter_code
_entity_poly.pdbx_strand_id
1 'polypeptide(L)' 'MDLCLRYGKIILGIELKVWRDKKGDPIETGIEQLDSYLARLGVDFGWLVIFDRRSNALEMEERLVTQLIYL' A
#
# COMPACT_ATOMS: atom_id res chain seq x y z
N MET A 1 7.66 3.91 -6.05
CA MET A 1 6.29 4.29 -6.38
C MET A 1 5.97 3.42 -7.53
N ASP A 2 5.14 2.42 -7.27
CA ASP A 2 4.81 1.44 -8.28
C ASP A 2 3.79 1.99 -9.28
N LEU A 3 2.85 2.82 -8.82
CA LEU A 3 1.83 3.41 -9.67
C LEU A 3 1.45 4.84 -9.22
N CYS A 4 1.18 5.71 -10.19
CA CYS A 4 0.59 7.02 -9.99
C CYS A 4 -0.61 7.17 -10.94
N LEU A 5 -1.81 7.19 -10.38
CA LEU A 5 -3.03 7.42 -11.14
C LEU A 5 -3.29 8.93 -11.24
N ARG A 6 -3.50 9.42 -12.46
CA ARG A 6 -3.95 10.79 -12.72
C ARG A 6 -5.29 10.74 -13.42
N TYR A 7 -6.32 11.28 -12.78
CA TYR A 7 -7.67 11.34 -13.34
C TYR A 7 -8.27 12.73 -13.12
N GLY A 8 -8.29 13.53 -14.18
CA GLY A 8 -8.61 14.95 -14.09
C GLY A 8 -7.64 15.66 -13.13
N LYS A 9 -8.18 16.22 -12.05
CA LYS A 9 -7.40 16.89 -10.99
C LYS A 9 -6.92 15.94 -9.89
N ILE A 10 -7.36 14.68 -9.89
CA ILE A 10 -6.96 13.70 -8.87
C ILE A 10 -5.61 13.12 -9.23
N ILE A 11 -4.70 13.13 -8.26
CA ILE A 11 -3.43 12.41 -8.29
C ILE A 11 -3.47 11.43 -7.12
N LEU A 12 -3.32 10.13 -7.39
CA LEU A 12 -3.29 9.09 -6.38
C LEU A 12 -1.99 8.29 -6.51
N GLY A 13 -1.13 8.41 -5.50
CA GLY A 13 0.06 7.56 -5.35
C GLY A 13 -0.34 6.19 -4.81
N ILE A 14 0.15 5.13 -5.44
CA ILE A 14 -0.12 3.74 -5.04
C ILE A 14 1.21 3.00 -4.94
N GLU A 15 1.42 2.37 -3.79
CA GLU A 15 2.57 1.50 -3.52
C GLU A 15 2.06 0.07 -3.32
N LEU A 16 2.75 -0.90 -3.92
CA LEU A 16 2.37 -2.31 -3.86
C LEU A 16 3.40 -3.10 -3.04
N LYS A 17 2.90 -4.00 -2.21
CA LYS A 17 3.73 -4.95 -1.47
C LYS A 17 3.17 -6.36 -1.61
N VAL A 18 4.08 -7.34 -1.58
CA VAL A 18 3.72 -8.75 -1.54
C VAL A 18 4.25 -9.33 -0.24
N TRP A 19 3.35 -9.80 0.62
CA TRP A 19 3.74 -10.51 1.84
C TRP A 19 3.94 -11.99 1.52
N ARG A 20 5.17 -12.48 1.65
CA ARG A 20 5.52 -13.89 1.41
C ARG A 20 5.87 -14.59 2.73
N ASP A 21 5.85 -15.92 2.69
CA ASP A 21 6.36 -16.72 3.81
C ASP A 21 7.77 -16.29 4.22
N LYS A 22 8.03 -16.30 5.53
CA LYS A 22 9.33 -15.95 6.13
C LYS A 22 9.80 -14.52 5.85
N LYS A 23 8.92 -13.63 5.38
CA LYS A 23 9.15 -12.19 5.32
C LYS A 23 8.40 -11.48 6.44
N GLY A 24 9.02 -10.45 7.00
CA GLY A 24 8.38 -9.55 7.95
C GLY A 24 7.17 -8.85 7.33
N ASP A 25 6.30 -8.34 8.19
CA ASP A 25 5.14 -7.56 7.79
C ASP A 25 5.60 -6.33 6.97
N PRO A 26 5.11 -6.16 5.73
CA PRO A 26 5.55 -5.07 4.87
C PRO A 26 4.90 -3.71 5.19
N ILE A 27 3.95 -3.63 6.14
CA ILE A 27 3.18 -2.40 6.40
C ILE A 27 4.08 -1.19 6.67
N GLU A 28 4.96 -1.24 7.67
CA GLU A 28 5.79 -0.09 8.05
C GLU A 28 6.68 0.36 6.88
N THR A 29 7.42 -0.57 6.28
CA THR A 29 8.30 -0.26 5.13
C THR A 29 7.52 0.26 3.93
N GLY A 30 6.29 -0.21 3.72
CA GLY A 30 5.41 0.26 2.65
C GLY A 30 4.88 1.67 2.92
N ILE A 31 4.57 1.99 4.17
CA ILE A 31 4.16 3.33 4.61
C ILE A 31 5.30 4.32 4.40
N GLU A 32 6.51 4.02 4.88
CA GLU A 32 7.68 4.90 4.74
C GLU A 32 7.97 5.21 3.26
N GLN A 33 7.86 4.19 2.40
CA GLN A 33 8.05 4.36 0.97
C GLN A 33 6.93 5.21 0.35
N LEU A 34 5.67 4.92 0.69
CA LEU A 34 4.51 5.67 0.21
C LEU A 34 4.62 7.14 0.61
N ASP A 35 4.88 7.43 1.88
CA ASP A 35 5.03 8.80 2.41
C ASP A 35 6.07 9.62 1.63
N SER A 36 7.25 9.04 1.37
CA SER A 36 8.26 9.69 0.54
C SER A 36 7.76 10.04 -0.86
N TYR A 37 6.88 9.23 -1.44
CA TYR A 37 6.28 9.51 -2.74
C TYR A 37 5.18 10.56 -2.68
N LEU A 38 4.33 10.54 -1.66
CA LEU A 38 3.29 11.55 -1.45
C LEU A 38 3.92 12.94 -1.29
N ALA A 39 5.00 13.05 -0.52
CA ALA A 39 5.76 14.28 -0.36
C ALA A 39 6.32 14.81 -1.70
N ARG A 40 6.81 13.94 -2.58
CA ARG A 40 7.31 14.33 -3.93
C ARG A 40 6.20 14.72 -4.88
N LEU A 41 5.03 14.11 -4.75
CA LEU A 41 3.86 14.42 -5.57
C LEU A 41 3.11 15.67 -5.09
N GLY A 42 3.34 16.10 -3.85
CA GLY A 42 2.63 17.20 -3.22
C GLY A 42 1.15 16.86 -2.95
N VAL A 43 0.89 15.61 -2.54
CA VAL A 43 -0.46 15.12 -2.20
C VAL A 43 -0.48 14.59 -0.78
N ASP A 44 -1.64 14.64 -0.13
CA ASP A 44 -1.76 14.31 1.30
C ASP A 44 -2.11 12.84 1.56
N PHE A 45 -2.52 12.08 0.54
CA PHE A 45 -2.98 10.71 0.71
C PHE A 45 -2.62 9.80 -0.47
N GLY A 46 -2.51 8.51 -0.19
CA GLY A 46 -2.21 7.45 -1.14
C GLY A 46 -2.67 6.10 -0.64
N TRP A 47 -2.48 5.07 -1.46
CA TRP A 47 -2.85 3.70 -1.11
C TRP A 47 -1.61 2.80 -1.02
N LEU A 48 -1.48 2.10 0.10
CA LEU A 48 -0.60 0.95 0.21
C LEU A 48 -1.45 -0.31 0.01
N VAL A 49 -1.19 -1.07 -1.06
CA VAL A 49 -1.89 -2.31 -1.35
C VAL A 49 -0.98 -3.50 -1.05
N ILE A 50 -1.42 -4.35 -0.13
CA ILE A 50 -0.66 -5.54 0.29
C ILE A 50 -1.34 -6.78 -0.26
N PHE A 51 -0.62 -7.49 -1.13
CA PHE A 51 -1.01 -8.83 -1.55
C PHE A 51 -0.43 -9.84 -0.58
N ASP A 52 -1.25 -10.33 0.34
CA ASP A 52 -0.86 -11.45 1.18
C ASP A 52 -0.76 -12.72 0.31
N ARG A 53 0.43 -13.31 0.24
CA ARG A 53 0.71 -14.55 -0.49
C ARG A 53 1.37 -15.58 0.42
N ARG A 54 1.26 -15.41 1.74
CA ARG A 54 1.70 -16.42 2.70
C ARG A 54 0.87 -17.68 2.51
N SER A 55 1.52 -18.82 2.66
CA SER A 55 0.91 -20.15 2.53
C SER A 55 -0.20 -20.41 3.55
N ASN A 56 -0.21 -19.69 4.66
CA ASN A 56 -1.20 -19.77 5.73
C ASN A 56 -2.12 -18.54 5.82
N ALA A 57 -2.17 -17.71 4.77
CA ALA A 57 -3.09 -16.58 4.73
C ALA A 57 -4.55 -17.08 4.75
N LEU A 58 -5.44 -16.27 5.33
CA LEU A 58 -6.87 -16.52 5.29
C LEU A 58 -7.40 -16.51 3.85
N GLU A 59 -8.61 -17.03 3.66
CA GLU A 59 -9.31 -16.96 2.38
C GLU A 59 -9.50 -15.51 1.93
N MET A 60 -9.67 -15.30 0.62
CA MET A 60 -9.63 -13.97 0.04
C MET A 60 -10.68 -13.02 0.62
N GLU A 61 -11.89 -13.50 0.90
CA GLU A 61 -12.97 -12.71 1.48
C GLU A 61 -12.65 -12.24 2.91
N GLU A 62 -11.93 -13.05 3.70
CA GLU A 62 -11.63 -12.76 5.10
C GLU A 62 -10.47 -11.76 5.26
N ARG A 63 -9.63 -11.62 4.24
CA ARG A 63 -8.47 -10.71 4.24
C ARG A 63 -8.63 -9.48 3.35
N LEU A 64 -9.77 -9.32 2.69
CA LEU A 64 -10.08 -8.12 1.93
C LEU A 64 -10.53 -7.01 2.88
N VAL A 65 -9.56 -6.29 3.42
CA VAL A 65 -9.79 -5.23 4.41
C VAL A 65 -9.20 -3.91 3.95
N THR A 66 -9.76 -2.80 4.44
CA THR A 66 -9.22 -1.47 4.24
C THR A 66 -9.08 -0.81 5.60
N GLN A 67 -7.92 -0.21 5.85
CA GLN A 67 -7.63 0.50 7.09
C GLN A 67 -7.15 1.92 6.77
N LEU A 68 -7.65 2.90 7.52
CA LEU A 68 -7.13 4.26 7.49
C LEU A 68 -5.97 4.36 8.47
N ILE A 69 -4.85 4.90 7.99
CA ILE A 69 -3.64 5.13 8.76
C ILE A 69 -3.30 6.61 8.63
N TYR A 70 -3.07 7.26 9.77
CA TYR A 70 -2.64 8.66 9.85
C TYR A 70 -1.15 8.67 10.16
N LEU A 71 -0.37 9.40 9.37
CA LEU A 71 1.07 9.59 9.51
C LEU A 71 1.39 10.86 10.30
#